data_AF-B7QMB5-F1
#
_entry.id   AF-B7QMB5-F1
#
_cell.length_a   1.000
_cell.length_b   1.000
_cell.length_c   1.000
_cell.angle_alpha   90.00
_cell.angle_beta   90.00
_cell.angle_gamma   90.00
#
_symmetry.space_group_name_H-M   'P 1'
#
loop_
_entity.id
_entity.type
_entity.pdbx_description
1 polymer ?
#
loop_
_entity_poly.entity_id
_entity_poly.type
_entity_poly.pdbx_seq_one_letter_code
_entity_poly.pdbx_strand_id
1 'polypeptide(L)'
;TFHSFSLILSVGDIGYYDDAGQFYIVERMKDSFKCMGRQVLPTDIEAVLLSHADVAEAAVAGVPHDQYNEVAKAFVVLKPASQNKAIRATENDLQDFVAGI
;
A
#
# COMPACT_ATOMS: atom_id res chain seq x y z
N THR A 1 7.31 25.76 -16.62
CA THR A 1 8.59 25.18 -16.16
C THR A 1 8.38 24.69 -14.75
N PHE A 2 8.22 23.38 -14.56
CA PHE A 2 7.94 22.80 -13.24
C PHE A 2 9.18 22.94 -12.35
N HIS A 3 9.10 23.83 -11.36
CA HIS A 3 10.15 24.00 -10.36
C HIS A 3 9.93 22.94 -9.28
N SER A 4 10.55 21.78 -9.43
CA SER A 4 10.53 20.73 -8.42
C SER A 4 11.40 21.16 -7.23
N PHE A 5 10.78 21.50 -6.11
CA PHE A 5 11.47 21.72 -4.84
C PHE A 5 10.90 20.76 -3.78
N SER A 6 11.79 19.94 -3.22
CA SER A 6 11.49 19.07 -2.08
C SER A 6 11.41 19.91 -0.81
N LEU A 7 10.20 20.35 -0.45
CA LEU A 7 9.94 21.00 0.83
C LEU A 7 9.81 19.93 1.90
N ILE A 8 10.90 19.69 2.64
CA ILE A 8 10.88 18.85 3.84
C ILE A 8 10.19 19.65 4.95
N LEU A 9 8.84 19.62 4.99
CA LEU A 9 8.11 19.95 6.21
C LEU A 9 8.26 18.75 7.15
N SER A 10 8.59 19.02 8.41
CA SER A 10 9.07 18.08 9.44
C SER A 10 8.20 16.84 9.77
N VAL A 11 7.18 16.51 8.98
CA VAL A 11 6.19 15.44 9.19
C VAL A 11 6.23 14.37 8.08
N GLY A 12 7.02 14.58 7.03
CA GLY A 12 7.21 13.58 5.97
C GLY A 12 6.04 13.54 4.99
N ASP A 13 5.61 14.68 4.48
CA ASP A 13 4.61 14.78 3.42
C ASP A 13 5.27 15.30 2.14
N ILE A 14 5.05 14.61 1.03
CA ILE A 14 5.52 14.96 -0.31
C ILE A 14 4.38 15.65 -1.03
N GLY A 15 4.63 16.85 -1.53
CA GLY A 15 3.65 17.62 -2.30
C GLY A 15 4.31 18.53 -3.32
N TYR A 16 3.52 19.00 -4.28
CA TYR A 16 3.90 20.06 -5.21
C TYR A 16 2.87 21.18 -5.16
N TYR A 17 3.23 22.36 -5.66
CA TYR A 17 2.30 23.46 -5.83
C TYR A 17 2.37 23.98 -7.26
N ASP A 18 1.27 24.55 -7.75
CA ASP A 18 1.21 25.14 -9.08
C ASP A 18 1.54 26.65 -9.09
N ASP A 19 1.64 27.23 -10.28
CA ASP A 19 1.90 28.67 -10.47
C ASP A 19 0.76 29.57 -9.93
N ALA A 20 -0.39 29.00 -9.58
CA ALA A 20 -1.51 29.68 -8.94
C ALA A 20 -1.48 29.58 -7.40
N GLY A 21 -0.45 28.93 -6.83
CA GLY A 21 -0.29 28.76 -5.40
C GLY A 21 -1.20 27.70 -4.78
N GLN A 22 -1.78 26.81 -5.59
CA GLN A 22 -2.54 25.66 -5.11
C GLN A 22 -1.58 24.54 -4.71
N PHE A 23 -1.73 24.00 -3.50
CA PHE A 23 -0.91 22.90 -2.98
C PHE A 23 -1.59 21.56 -3.22
N TYR A 24 -0.81 20.59 -3.70
CA TYR A 24 -1.19 19.21 -3.93
C TYR A 24 -0.31 18.31 -3.06
N ILE A 25 -0.95 17.54 -2.18
CA ILE A 25 -0.28 16.51 -1.38
C ILE A 25 -0.31 15.23 -2.21
N VAL A 26 0.86 14.69 -2.52
CA VAL A 26 1.02 13.50 -3.34
C VAL A 26 1.04 12.27 -2.43
N GLU A 27 1.93 12.24 -1.45
CA GLU A 27 2.19 11.06 -0.64
C GLU A 27 2.69 11.44 0.77
N ARG A 28 2.44 10.58 1.77
CA ARG A 28 3.08 10.69 3.09
C ARG A 28 4.27 9.74 3.14
N MET A 29 5.47 10.31 3.21
CA MET A 29 6.76 9.64 3.42
C MET A 29 6.81 8.73 4.67
N LYS A 30 5.85 8.86 5.60
CA LYS A 30 5.84 8.13 6.88
C LYS A 30 4.99 6.85 6.90
N ASP A 31 4.33 6.46 5.81
CA ASP A 31 3.51 5.24 5.78
C ASP A 31 4.28 3.95 5.43
N SER A 32 5.61 4.00 5.31
CA SER A 32 6.43 2.79 5.16
C SER A 32 6.68 2.08 6.50
N PHE A 33 6.67 0.75 6.51
CA PHE A 33 7.03 -0.06 7.69
C PHE A 33 8.26 -0.95 7.39
N LYS A 34 8.88 -1.51 8.43
CA LYS A 34 10.08 -2.35 8.30
C LYS A 34 9.78 -3.81 8.55
N CYS A 35 9.62 -4.57 7.47
CA CYS A 35 9.47 -6.02 7.53
C CYS A 35 10.81 -6.71 7.25
N MET A 36 11.25 -7.60 8.13
CA MET A 36 12.50 -8.38 7.97
C MET A 36 13.74 -7.51 7.64
N GLY A 37 13.83 -6.31 8.22
CA GLY A 37 14.93 -5.37 7.98
C GLY A 37 14.88 -4.65 6.63
N ARG A 38 13.81 -4.82 5.84
CA ARG A 38 13.59 -4.12 4.56
C ARG A 38 12.51 -3.08 4.74
N GLN A 39 12.68 -1.92 4.11
CA GLN A 39 11.64 -0.89 4.05
C GLN A 39 10.58 -1.34 3.04
N VAL A 40 9.33 -1.37 3.47
CA VAL A 40 8.18 -1.81 2.67
C VAL A 40 7.21 -0.65 2.56
N LEU A 41 6.79 -0.35 1.34
CA LEU A 41 5.71 0.58 1.05
C LEU A 41 4.39 -0.20 1.00
N PRO A 42 3.37 0.18 1.78
CA PRO A 42 2.04 -0.44 1.69
C PRO A 42 1.49 -0.43 0.27
N THR A 43 1.67 0.69 -0.45
CA THR A 43 1.17 0.90 -1.80
C THR A 43 1.70 -0.12 -2.80
N ASP A 44 2.92 -0.62 -2.63
CA ASP A 44 3.47 -1.66 -3.50
C ASP A 44 2.69 -2.98 -3.35
N ILE A 45 2.39 -3.37 -2.11
CA ILE A 45 1.63 -4.58 -1.81
C ILE A 45 0.16 -4.40 -2.22
N GLU A 46 -0.41 -3.22 -1.97
CA GLU A 46 -1.76 -2.87 -2.41
C GLU A 46 -1.89 -2.94 -3.94
N ALA A 47 -0.94 -2.38 -4.69
CA ALA A 47 -0.94 -2.42 -6.15
C ALA A 47 -0.89 -3.86 -6.68
N VAL A 48 -0.09 -4.72 -6.05
CA VAL A 48 -0.08 -6.16 -6.37
C VAL A 48 -1.45 -6.77 -6.07
N LEU A 49 -2.00 -6.60 -4.87
CA LEU A 49 -3.31 -7.16 -4.50
C LEU A 49 -4.43 -6.68 -5.43
N LEU A 50 -4.43 -5.41 -5.81
CA LEU A 50 -5.40 -4.81 -6.74
C LEU A 50 -5.29 -5.37 -8.16
N SER A 51 -4.14 -5.93 -8.55
CA SER A 51 -3.98 -6.64 -9.83
C SER A 51 -4.65 -8.02 -9.83
N HIS A 52 -4.99 -8.57 -8.67
CA HIS A 52 -5.65 -9.86 -8.55
C HIS A 52 -7.10 -9.79 -9.05
N ALA A 53 -7.52 -10.77 -9.85
CA ALA A 53 -8.81 -10.75 -10.54
C ALA A 53 -10.02 -10.65 -9.59
N ASP A 54 -9.92 -11.20 -8.38
CA ASP A 54 -10.99 -11.23 -7.39
C ASP A 54 -10.99 -10.06 -6.40
N VAL A 55 -9.97 -9.20 -6.42
CA VAL A 55 -9.83 -8.10 -5.44
C VAL A 55 -10.47 -6.84 -5.98
N ALA A 56 -11.37 -6.24 -5.20
CA ALA A 56 -12.00 -4.95 -5.51
C ALA A 56 -11.21 -3.80 -4.90
N GLU A 57 -10.81 -3.95 -3.63
CA GLU A 57 -10.06 -2.95 -2.88
C GLU A 57 -9.05 -3.64 -1.95
N ALA A 58 -7.92 -3.00 -1.71
CA ALA A 58 -6.91 -3.47 -0.77
C ALA A 58 -6.33 -2.28 -0.01
N ALA A 59 -6.09 -2.47 1.29
CA ALA A 59 -5.37 -1.54 2.14
C ALA A 59 -4.36 -2.34 2.98
N VAL A 60 -3.13 -1.87 3.09
CA VAL A 60 -2.05 -2.55 3.80
C VAL A 60 -1.50 -1.66 4.91
N ALA A 61 -1.24 -2.25 6.07
CA ALA A 61 -0.61 -1.55 7.18
C ALA A 61 0.46 -2.43 7.83
N GLY A 62 1.53 -1.80 8.29
CA GLY A 62 2.50 -2.45 9.17
C GLY A 62 1.88 -2.71 10.54
N VAL A 63 1.97 -3.94 11.03
CA VAL A 63 1.54 -4.31 12.40
C VAL A 63 2.71 -4.93 13.18
N PRO A 64 2.77 -4.74 14.51
CA PRO A 64 3.81 -5.34 15.33
C PRO A 64 3.83 -6.87 15.22
N HIS A 65 5.03 -7.44 15.21
CA HIS A 65 5.26 -8.88 15.14
C HIS A 65 6.49 -9.30 15.93
N ASP A 66 6.36 -10.33 16.77
CA ASP A 66 7.39 -10.73 17.74
C ASP A 66 8.73 -11.12 17.10
N GLN A 67 8.72 -11.74 15.92
CA GLN A 67 9.93 -12.20 15.23
C GLN A 67 10.52 -11.19 14.25
N TYR A 68 9.68 -10.32 13.68
CA TYR A 68 10.06 -9.49 12.53
C TYR A 68 9.99 -7.99 12.84
N ASN A 69 9.72 -7.63 14.10
CA ASN A 69 9.31 -6.31 14.58
C ASN A 69 8.00 -5.83 13.97
N GLU A 70 7.92 -5.74 12.65
CA GLU A 70 6.70 -5.39 11.91
C GLU A 70 6.48 -6.35 10.74
N VAL A 71 5.21 -6.59 10.41
CA VAL A 71 4.78 -7.36 9.23
C VAL A 71 3.65 -6.64 8.50
N ALA A 72 3.49 -6.95 7.22
CA ALA A 72 2.39 -6.45 6.42
C ALA A 72 1.08 -7.12 6.86
N LYS A 73 0.05 -6.31 7.13
CA LYS A 73 -1.33 -6.78 7.28
C LYS A 73 -2.19 -6.17 6.20
N ALA A 74 -2.73 -7.02 5.32
CA ALA A 74 -3.62 -6.61 4.25
C ALA A 74 -5.09 -6.76 4.66
N PHE A 75 -5.88 -5.75 4.37
CA PHE A 75 -7.34 -5.74 4.44
C PHE A 75 -7.85 -5.73 3.01
N VAL A 76 -8.55 -6.79 2.62
CA VAL A 76 -8.94 -7.04 1.22
C VAL A 76 -10.44 -7.13 1.11
N VAL A 77 -11.01 -6.38 0.17
CA VAL A 77 -12.42 -6.49 -0.23
C VAL A 77 -12.46 -7.29 -1.53
N LEU A 78 -13.18 -8.40 -1.53
CA LEU A 78 -13.40 -9.19 -2.74
C LEU A 78 -14.53 -8.61 -3.58
N LYS A 79 -14.40 -8.72 -4.90
CA LYS A 79 -15.45 -8.35 -5.86
C LYS A 79 -16.75 -9.10 -5.57
N PRO A 80 -17.93 -8.49 -5.78
CA PRO A 80 -19.22 -9.12 -5.49
C PRO A 80 -19.40 -10.51 -6.13
N ALA A 81 -18.90 -10.69 -7.36
CA ALA A 81 -18.95 -11.97 -8.07
C ALA A 81 -18.08 -13.07 -7.41
N SER A 82 -16.99 -12.68 -6.77
CA SER A 82 -16.02 -13.56 -6.10
C SER A 82 -16.36 -13.79 -4.63
N GLN A 83 -17.45 -13.21 -4.11
CA GLN A 83 -17.94 -13.52 -2.75
C GLN A 83 -18.70 -14.84 -2.67
N ASN A 84 -18.96 -15.49 -3.81
CA ASN A 84 -19.64 -16.78 -3.84
C ASN A 84 -18.69 -17.87 -3.34
N LYS A 85 -19.14 -18.66 -2.34
CA LYS A 85 -18.27 -19.53 -1.52
C LYS A 85 -17.46 -20.58 -2.31
N ALA A 86 -17.85 -20.87 -3.55
CA ALA A 86 -17.22 -21.84 -4.43
C ALA A 86 -16.05 -21.29 -5.26
N ILE A 87 -15.94 -19.96 -5.45
CA ILE A 87 -14.95 -19.29 -6.30
C ILE A 87 -14.52 -17.99 -5.60
N ARG A 88 -13.89 -18.11 -4.43
CA ARG A 88 -13.32 -16.95 -3.74
C ARG A 88 -11.83 -17.15 -3.55
N ALA A 89 -11.05 -16.11 -3.79
CA ALA A 89 -9.65 -16.06 -3.36
C ALA A 89 -9.60 -16.26 -1.83
N THR A 90 -8.79 -17.20 -1.38
CA THR A 90 -8.51 -17.43 0.03
C THR A 90 -7.36 -16.54 0.50
N GLU A 91 -7.17 -16.46 1.82
CA GLU A 91 -6.01 -15.76 2.39
C GLU A 91 -4.69 -16.30 1.84
N ASN A 92 -4.55 -17.64 1.78
CA ASN A 92 -3.34 -18.26 1.24
C ASN A 92 -3.14 -17.94 -0.24
N ASP A 93 -4.19 -17.97 -1.06
CA ASP A 93 -4.07 -17.65 -2.49
C ASP A 93 -3.52 -16.22 -2.69
N LEU A 94 -4.02 -15.27 -1.89
CA LEU A 94 -3.56 -13.88 -1.95
C LEU A 94 -2.15 -13.70 -1.39
N GLN A 95 -1.78 -14.42 -0.33
CA GLN A 95 -0.42 -14.42 0.21
C GLN A 95 0.58 -14.99 -0.80
N ASP A 96 0.26 -16.13 -1.41
CA ASP A 96 1.08 -16.77 -2.44
C ASP A 96 1.19 -15.88 -3.68
N PHE A 97 0.11 -15.21 -4.07
CA PHE A 97 0.10 -14.26 -5.17
C PHE A 97 1.04 -13.07 -4.92
N VAL A 98 1.04 -12.51 -3.70
CA VAL A 98 1.97 -11.43 -3.32
C VAL A 98 3.42 -11.94 -3.23
N ALA A 99 3.63 -13.16 -2.75
CA ALA A 99 4.97 -13.75 -2.61
C ALA A 99 5.60 -14.21 -3.94
N GLY A 100 4.78 -14.42 -4.97
CA GLY A 100 5.21 -14.90 -6.29
C GLY A 100 5.68 -13.83 -7.28
N ILE A 101 5.65 -12.55 -6.89
CA ILE A 101 6.12 -11.40 -7.69
C ILE A 101 7.48 -10.93 -7.16
#